data_AF-A0A9W4CLD9-F1
#
_entry.id   AF-A0A9W4CLD9-F1
#
_cell.length_a   1.000
_cell.length_b   1.000
_cell.length_c   1.000
_cell.angle_alpha   90.00
_cell.angle_beta   90.00
_cell.angle_gamma   90.00
#
_symmetry.space_group_name_H-M   'P 1'
#
loop_
_entity.id
_entity.type
_entity.pdbx_description
1 polymer ?
#
loop_
_entity_poly.entity_id
_entity_poly.type
_entity_poly.pdbx_seq_one_letter_code
_entity_poly.pdbx_strand_id
1 'polypeptide(L)'
;MGKPTFASDLYSLGVTCVHLLTNVEAFDLFDVFKGRWVWRDYLTVPVHDSLGQVLDKLLQQATDNRFQTAQDVLNHLPLKAKPISQPILQRVAEPDIELKSARGINYYHLEQLLKAKNWKEADEETAHKMCEVMGRTEEGWLEEEDKLLCI
;
A
#
# COMPACT_ATOMS: atom_id res chain seq x y z
N MET A 1 -13.46 -3.01 22.40
CA MET A 1 -12.64 -4.02 21.69
C MET A 1 -12.82 -3.81 20.19
N GLY A 2 -11.97 -2.99 19.57
CA GLY A 2 -12.04 -2.71 18.12
C GLY A 2 -11.31 -3.81 17.36
N LYS A 3 -12.02 -4.57 16.54
CA LYS A 3 -11.38 -5.50 15.59
C LYS A 3 -10.92 -4.65 14.39
N PRO A 4 -9.69 -4.84 13.87
CA PRO A 4 -9.31 -4.23 12.60
C PRO A 4 -10.27 -4.74 11.53
N THR A 5 -11.07 -3.83 10.96
CA THR A 5 -12.04 -4.15 9.92
C THR A 5 -11.56 -3.60 8.59
N PHE A 6 -11.49 -4.42 7.55
CA PHE A 6 -11.17 -3.97 6.20
C PHE A 6 -12.08 -2.81 5.72
N ALA A 7 -13.30 -2.73 6.27
CA ALA A 7 -14.25 -1.67 5.97
C ALA A 7 -13.74 -0.24 6.29
N SER A 8 -12.84 -0.06 7.27
CA SER A 8 -12.24 1.26 7.56
C SER A 8 -11.22 1.68 6.50
N ASP A 9 -10.41 0.73 6.03
CA ASP A 9 -9.43 0.98 4.96
C ASP A 9 -10.17 1.31 3.65
N LEU A 10 -11.23 0.55 3.36
CA LEU A 10 -12.10 0.78 2.19
C LEU A 10 -12.79 2.14 2.22
N TYR A 11 -13.25 2.59 3.40
CA TYR A 11 -13.82 3.93 3.55
C TYR A 11 -12.77 5.02 3.27
N SER A 12 -11.58 4.88 3.87
CA SER A 12 -10.49 5.83 3.69
C SER A 12 -10.02 5.91 2.24
N LEU A 13 -10.02 4.78 1.54
CA LEU A 13 -9.79 4.72 0.11
C LEU A 13 -10.88 5.47 -0.68
N GLY A 14 -12.15 5.26 -0.34
CA GLY A 14 -13.26 5.99 -0.96
C GLY A 14 -13.13 7.51 -0.82
N VAL A 15 -12.81 7.99 0.38
CA VAL A 15 -12.57 9.42 0.66
C VAL A 15 -11.41 9.95 -0.17
N THR A 16 -10.30 9.21 -0.22
CA THR A 16 -9.14 9.58 -1.03
C THR A 16 -9.50 9.68 -2.51
N CYS A 17 -10.24 8.71 -3.05
CA CYS A 17 -10.67 8.73 -4.45
C CYS A 17 -11.54 9.95 -4.78
N VAL A 18 -12.51 10.30 -3.94
CA VAL A 18 -13.37 11.48 -4.22
C VAL A 18 -12.61 12.80 -4.07
N HIS A 19 -11.66 12.88 -3.14
CA HIS A 19 -10.74 14.01 -3.05
C HIS A 19 -9.92 14.15 -4.34
N LEU A 20 -9.34 13.06 -4.86
CA LEU A 20 -8.57 13.09 -6.10
C LEU A 20 -9.41 13.46 -7.33
N LEU A 21 -10.68 13.02 -7.38
CA LEU A 21 -11.57 13.29 -8.51
C LEU A 21 -12.08 14.75 -8.55
N THR A 22 -12.23 15.37 -7.38
CA THR A 22 -12.79 16.73 -7.25
C THR A 22 -11.73 17.78 -7.00
N ASN A 23 -10.57 17.38 -6.47
CA ASN A 23 -9.54 18.24 -5.90
C ASN A 23 -10.08 19.16 -4.78
N VAL A 24 -11.09 18.68 -4.04
CA VAL A 24 -11.74 19.37 -2.92
C VAL A 24 -11.48 18.58 -1.64
N GLU A 25 -11.30 19.28 -0.52
CA GLU A 25 -11.08 18.66 0.79
C GLU A 25 -12.24 17.73 1.19
N ALA A 26 -11.89 16.60 1.80
CA ALA A 26 -12.86 15.58 2.19
C ALA A 26 -13.99 16.12 3.09
N PHE A 27 -13.67 17.08 3.95
CA PHE A 27 -14.63 17.70 4.86
C PHE A 27 -15.70 18.52 4.11
N ASP A 28 -15.32 19.21 3.04
CA ASP A 28 -16.22 20.04 2.24
C ASP A 28 -17.12 19.21 1.32
N LEU A 29 -16.75 17.95 1.08
CA LEU A 29 -17.51 16.99 0.28
C LEU A 29 -18.61 16.26 1.06
N PHE A 30 -18.72 16.49 2.38
CA PHE A 30 -19.73 15.89 3.25
C PHE A 30 -20.72 16.92 3.77
N ASP A 31 -21.99 16.81 3.36
CA ASP A 31 -23.08 17.65 3.86
C ASP A 31 -23.53 17.12 5.23
N VAL A 32 -23.05 17.76 6.30
CA VAL A 32 -23.34 17.38 7.69
C VAL A 32 -24.83 17.47 8.00
N PHE A 33 -25.56 18.43 7.41
CA PHE A 33 -27.00 18.61 7.66
C PHE A 33 -27.84 17.51 7.00
N LYS A 34 -27.42 17.04 5.83
CA LYS A 34 -28.06 15.94 5.11
C LYS A 34 -27.49 14.56 5.44
N GLY A 35 -26.37 14.52 6.19
CA GLY A 35 -25.67 13.29 6.55
C GLY A 35 -25.19 12.49 5.34
N ARG A 36 -24.84 13.16 4.23
CA ARG A 36 -24.52 12.49 2.96
C ARG A 36 -23.34 13.15 2.25
N TRP A 37 -22.63 12.33 1.47
CA TRP A 37 -21.62 12.82 0.56
C TRP A 37 -22.24 13.50 -0.65
N VAL A 38 -21.67 14.64 -1.05
CA VAL A 38 -22.13 15.48 -2.17
C VAL A 38 -21.05 15.61 -3.25
N TRP A 39 -20.09 14.68 -3.28
CA TRP A 39 -18.93 14.73 -4.16
C TRP A 39 -19.23 14.80 -5.66
N ARG A 40 -20.38 14.28 -6.09
CA ARG A 40 -20.84 14.34 -7.49
C ARG A 40 -21.09 15.77 -7.97
N ASP A 41 -21.46 16.68 -7.07
CA ASP A 41 -21.74 18.09 -7.38
C ASP A 41 -20.45 18.88 -7.68
N TYR A 42 -19.29 18.33 -7.28
CA TYR A 42 -17.96 18.94 -7.43
C TYR A 42 -17.14 18.29 -8.55
N LEU A 43 -17.71 17.37 -9.34
CA LEU A 43 -17.00 16.71 -10.42
C LEU A 43 -16.74 17.66 -11.59
N THR A 44 -15.47 17.76 -11.98
CA THR A 44 -15.06 18.50 -13.19
C THR A 44 -15.20 17.65 -14.46
N VAL A 45 -15.03 16.34 -14.33
CA VAL A 45 -15.15 15.36 -15.41
C VAL A 45 -16.19 14.32 -15.02
N PRO A 46 -17.15 13.95 -15.90
CA PRO A 46 -18.11 12.91 -15.60
C PRO A 46 -17.41 11.57 -15.38
N VAL A 47 -17.76 10.91 -14.28
CA VAL A 47 -17.30 9.55 -13.98
C VAL A 47 -18.30 8.53 -14.51
N HIS A 48 -17.81 7.35 -14.90
CA HIS A 48 -18.68 6.25 -15.32
C HIS A 48 -19.57 5.78 -14.16
N ASP A 49 -20.85 5.50 -14.43
CA ASP A 49 -21.85 5.20 -13.41
C ASP A 49 -21.44 4.07 -12.46
N SER A 50 -20.81 3.03 -13.00
CA SER A 50 -20.33 1.90 -12.19
C SER A 50 -19.27 2.30 -11.15
N LEU A 51 -18.32 3.17 -11.54
CA LEU A 51 -17.29 3.65 -10.63
C LEU A 51 -17.94 4.54 -9.56
N GLY A 52 -18.89 5.37 -9.97
CA GLY A 52 -19.66 6.18 -9.04
C GLY A 52 -20.42 5.34 -8.01
N GLN A 53 -21.09 4.26 -8.43
CA GLN A 53 -21.78 3.35 -7.51
C GLN A 53 -20.84 2.66 -6.52
N VAL A 54 -19.64 2.29 -6.98
CA VAL A 54 -18.61 1.72 -6.10
C VAL A 54 -18.18 2.75 -5.05
N LEU A 55 -17.87 3.99 -5.47
CA LEU A 55 -17.49 5.07 -4.55
C LEU A 55 -18.61 5.40 -3.56
N ASP A 56 -19.87 5.48 -4.02
CA ASP A 56 -21.03 5.73 -3.17
C ASP A 56 -21.19 4.64 -2.10
N LYS A 57 -20.89 3.37 -2.43
CA LYS A 57 -20.95 2.26 -1.48
C LYS A 57 -19.74 2.20 -0.54
N LEU A 58 -18.55 2.62 -0.98
CA LEU A 58 -17.38 2.76 -0.11
C LEU A 58 -17.58 3.85 0.95
N LEU A 59 -18.32 4.91 0.61
CA LEU A 59 -18.53 6.09 1.46
C LEU A 59 -19.72 5.97 2.43
N GLN A 60 -20.40 4.82 2.48
CA GLN A 60 -21.51 4.59 3.41
C GLN A 60 -21.06 4.70 4.87
N GLN A 61 -21.83 5.45 5.67
CA GLN A 61 -21.50 5.69 7.09
C GLN A 61 -21.53 4.39 7.90
N ALA A 62 -22.62 3.62 7.77
CA ALA A 62 -22.74 2.32 8.42
C ALA A 62 -21.76 1.31 7.82
N THR A 63 -20.89 0.73 8.66
CA THR A 63 -19.92 -0.30 8.25
C THR A 63 -20.59 -1.49 7.57
N ASP A 64 -21.80 -1.86 8.00
CA ASP A 64 -22.52 -3.02 7.47
C ASP A 64 -23.08 -2.79 6.06
N ASN A 65 -23.21 -1.52 5.66
CA ASN A 65 -23.66 -1.14 4.32
C ASN A 65 -22.48 -0.94 3.34
N ARG A 66 -21.23 -0.99 3.84
CA ARG A 66 -20.02 -0.89 3.02
C ARG A 66 -19.65 -2.24 2.42
N PHE A 67 -18.69 -2.20 1.51
CA PHE A 67 -17.97 -3.40 1.09
C PHE A 67 -17.15 -3.96 2.26
N GLN A 68 -17.22 -5.27 2.46
CA GLN A 68 -16.51 -5.95 3.54
C GLN A 68 -15.14 -6.45 3.11
N THR A 69 -14.91 -6.60 1.81
CA THR A 69 -13.63 -7.02 1.25
C THR A 69 -13.28 -6.21 0.00
N ALA A 70 -11.98 -6.09 -0.28
CA ALA A 70 -11.51 -5.53 -1.54
C ALA A 70 -11.97 -6.35 -2.75
N GLN A 71 -12.18 -7.66 -2.59
CA GLN A 71 -12.68 -8.52 -3.66
C GLN A 71 -14.09 -8.13 -4.09
N ASP A 72 -14.96 -7.76 -3.14
CA ASP A 72 -16.32 -7.31 -3.46
C ASP A 72 -16.31 -6.02 -4.29
N VAL A 73 -15.40 -5.10 -3.96
CA VAL A 73 -15.17 -3.87 -4.73
C VAL A 73 -14.74 -4.20 -6.16
N LEU A 74 -13.74 -5.07 -6.30
CA LEU A 74 -13.22 -5.49 -7.61
C LEU A 74 -14.30 -6.14 -8.49
N ASN A 75 -15.18 -6.94 -7.90
CA ASN A 75 -16.28 -7.59 -8.62
C ASN A 75 -17.32 -6.58 -9.15
N HIS A 76 -17.47 -5.43 -8.50
CA HIS A 76 -18.41 -4.37 -8.90
C HIS A 76 -17.80 -3.35 -9.87
N LEU A 77 -16.48 -3.33 -10.00
CA LEU A 77 -15.81 -2.56 -11.03
C LEU A 77 -15.95 -3.31 -12.37
N PRO A 78 -16.44 -2.68 -13.45
CA PRO A 78 -16.41 -3.26 -14.77
C PRO A 78 -14.98 -3.17 -15.30
N LEU A 79 -14.09 -3.93 -14.69
CA LEU A 79 -12.82 -4.25 -15.29
C LEU A 79 -13.15 -5.14 -16.49
N LYS A 80 -13.32 -4.52 -17.66
CA LYS A 80 -12.93 -5.20 -18.89
C LYS A 80 -11.43 -5.41 -18.74
N ALA A 81 -11.05 -6.47 -18.03
CA ALA A 81 -9.78 -7.09 -18.22
C ALA A 81 -9.76 -7.39 -19.72
N LYS A 82 -9.08 -6.55 -20.49
CA LYS A 82 -8.54 -7.00 -21.77
C LYS A 82 -7.88 -8.31 -21.39
N PRO A 83 -8.26 -9.47 -21.98
CA PRO A 83 -7.57 -10.70 -21.67
C PRO A 83 -6.12 -10.42 -22.05
N ILE A 84 -5.31 -10.14 -21.02
CA ILE A 84 -3.89 -10.33 -21.10
C ILE A 84 -3.86 -11.81 -21.35
N SER A 85 -3.64 -12.22 -22.60
CA SER A 85 -3.22 -13.57 -22.93
C SER A 85 -2.15 -13.87 -21.90
N GLN A 86 -2.50 -14.66 -20.89
CA GLN A 86 -1.62 -14.93 -19.78
C GLN A 86 -0.31 -15.38 -20.42
N PRO A 87 0.81 -14.65 -20.25
CA PRO A 87 2.07 -15.36 -20.32
C PRO A 87 1.91 -16.43 -19.25
N ILE A 88 2.14 -17.66 -19.69
CA ILE A 88 2.10 -18.88 -18.92
C ILE A 88 2.57 -18.60 -17.49
N LEU A 89 1.95 -19.32 -16.55
CA LEU A 89 2.40 -19.55 -15.18
C LEU A 89 3.83 -20.14 -15.19
N GLN A 90 4.80 -19.41 -15.72
CA GLN A 90 6.17 -19.49 -15.31
C GLN A 90 6.12 -18.90 -13.91
N ARG A 91 6.17 -19.80 -12.94
CA ARG A 91 7.01 -19.58 -11.76
C ARG A 91 8.28 -18.90 -12.29
N VAL A 92 8.29 -17.57 -12.28
CA VAL A 92 9.52 -16.81 -12.43
C VAL A 92 10.26 -17.28 -11.21
N ALA A 93 11.16 -18.26 -11.41
CA ALA A 93 12.26 -18.46 -10.49
C ALA A 93 12.74 -17.03 -10.22
N GLU A 94 12.67 -16.62 -8.95
CA GLU A 94 13.15 -15.32 -8.49
C GLU A 94 14.36 -15.00 -9.35
N PRO A 95 14.35 -13.91 -10.16
CA PRO A 95 15.60 -13.54 -10.80
C PRO A 95 16.59 -13.50 -9.65
N ASP A 96 17.66 -14.28 -9.79
CA ASP A 96 18.78 -14.32 -8.86
C ASP A 96 19.42 -12.93 -8.99
N ILE A 97 18.75 -11.93 -8.42
CA ILE A 97 19.21 -10.56 -8.33
C ILE A 97 20.34 -10.69 -7.34
N GLU A 98 21.53 -10.90 -7.89
CA GLU A 98 22.76 -10.87 -7.14
C GLU A 98 22.78 -9.54 -6.37
N LEU A 99 22.42 -9.59 -5.09
CA LEU A 99 22.29 -8.44 -4.20
C LEU A 99 23.68 -7.88 -3.92
N LYS A 100 24.23 -7.20 -4.92
CA LYS A 100 25.46 -6.44 -4.85
C LYS A 100 25.09 -5.01 -4.47
N SER A 101 25.45 -4.61 -3.25
CA SER A 101 25.42 -3.18 -2.92
C SER A 101 26.37 -2.42 -3.87
N ALA A 102 26.08 -1.15 -4.15
CA ALA A 102 27.02 -0.26 -4.85
C ALA A 102 28.39 -0.19 -4.15
N ARG A 103 28.48 -0.59 -2.86
CA ARG A 103 29.73 -0.73 -2.09
C ARG A 103 30.36 -2.13 -2.14
N GLY A 104 29.81 -3.07 -2.92
CA GLY A 104 30.37 -4.42 -3.10
C GLY A 104 30.13 -5.42 -1.95
N ILE A 105 29.22 -5.12 -1.03
CA ILE A 105 28.94 -5.97 0.14
C ILE A 105 28.04 -7.15 -0.26
N ASN A 106 28.35 -8.34 0.26
CA ASN A 106 27.63 -9.60 0.02
C ASN A 106 26.56 -9.82 1.10
N TYR A 107 25.30 -9.96 0.67
CA TYR A 107 24.12 -10.16 1.52
C TYR A 107 23.56 -11.59 1.49
N TYR A 108 24.34 -12.57 1.04
CA TYR A 108 23.88 -13.96 0.93
C TYR A 108 23.28 -14.49 2.24
N HIS A 109 23.87 -14.17 3.40
CA HIS A 109 23.33 -14.64 4.68
C HIS A 109 21.95 -14.03 4.98
N LEU A 110 21.79 -12.73 4.75
CA LEU A 110 20.51 -12.03 4.89
C LEU A 110 19.45 -12.62 3.95
N GLU A 111 19.82 -12.91 2.70
CA GLU A 111 18.93 -13.55 1.72
C GLU A 111 18.42 -14.91 2.20
N GLN A 112 19.30 -15.75 2.78
CA GLN A 112 18.90 -17.06 3.33
C GLN A 112 17.92 -16.91 4.50
N LEU A 113 18.11 -15.91 5.37
CA LEU A 113 17.22 -15.66 6.50
C LEU A 113 15.84 -15.17 6.05
N LEU A 114 15.79 -14.31 5.03
CA LEU A 114 14.53 -13.88 4.40
C LEU A 114 13.80 -15.05 3.76
N LYS A 115 14.52 -15.93 3.03
CA LYS A 115 13.94 -17.16 2.44
C LYS A 115 13.43 -18.12 3.51
N ALA A 116 14.11 -18.22 4.65
CA ALA A 116 13.71 -19.04 5.78
C ALA A 116 12.60 -18.41 6.65
N LYS A 117 12.16 -17.17 6.35
CA LYS A 117 11.23 -16.37 7.17
C LYS A 117 11.69 -16.16 8.61
N ASN A 118 13.00 -16.11 8.82
CA ASN A 118 13.61 -15.93 10.13
C ASN A 118 13.89 -14.44 10.38
N TRP A 119 12.83 -13.69 10.65
CA TRP A 119 12.85 -12.22 10.64
C TRP A 119 13.74 -11.61 11.73
N LYS A 120 13.82 -12.23 12.91
CA LYS A 120 14.61 -11.70 14.03
C LYS A 120 16.10 -11.70 13.69
N GLU A 121 16.59 -12.81 13.17
CA GLU A 121 17.97 -12.98 12.75
C GLU A 121 18.26 -12.16 11.48
N ALA A 122 17.28 -12.00 10.58
CA ALA A 122 17.42 -11.12 9.42
C ALA A 122 17.61 -9.65 9.83
N ASP A 123 16.92 -9.19 10.87
CA ASP A 123 17.08 -7.82 11.40
C ASP A 123 18.47 -7.62 12.02
N GLU A 124 18.99 -8.60 12.75
CA GLU A 124 20.36 -8.58 13.31
C GLU A 124 21.43 -8.51 12.20
N GLU A 125 21.28 -9.34 11.16
CA GLU A 125 22.18 -9.34 10.00
C GLU A 125 22.10 -8.03 9.20
N THR A 126 20.91 -7.42 9.12
CA THR A 126 20.73 -6.13 8.45
C THR A 126 21.49 -5.03 9.18
N ALA A 127 21.41 -4.98 10.51
CA ALA A 127 22.14 -4.00 11.32
C ALA A 127 23.66 -4.15 11.14
N HIS A 128 24.16 -5.38 11.20
CA HIS A 128 25.58 -5.68 10.99
C HIS A 128 26.07 -5.26 9.60
N LYS A 129 25.31 -5.60 8.55
CA LYS A 129 25.63 -5.21 7.17
C LYS A 129 25.53 -3.71 6.95
N MET A 130 24.64 -3.02 7.63
CA MET A 130 24.54 -1.55 7.57
C MET A 130 25.79 -0.88 8.14
N CYS A 131 26.36 -1.38 9.26
CA CYS A 131 27.63 -0.88 9.78
C CYS A 131 28.80 -1.10 8.80
N GLU A 132 28.84 -2.26 8.13
CA GLU A 132 29.81 -2.58 7.08
C GLU A 132 29.67 -1.61 5.89
N VAL A 133 28.44 -1.30 5.46
CA VAL A 133 28.15 -0.31 4.40
C VAL A 133 28.59 1.08 4.80
N MET A 134 28.55 1.45 6.08
CA MET A 134 28.98 2.77 6.56
C MET A 134 30.51 2.86 6.75
N GLY A 135 31.26 1.76 6.56
CA GLY A 135 32.72 1.74 6.72
C GLY A 135 33.19 1.83 8.18
N ARG A 136 32.30 1.50 9.14
CA ARG A 136 32.56 1.55 10.57
C ARG A 136 32.54 0.12 11.11
N THR A 137 33.71 -0.51 11.18
CA THR A 137 33.86 -1.88 11.71
C THR A 137 34.23 -1.94 13.19
N GLU A 138 34.40 -0.80 13.88
CA GLU A 138 34.84 -0.77 15.29
C GLU A 138 33.83 -0.14 16.28
N GLU A 139 32.68 0.36 15.81
CA GLU A 139 31.65 0.92 16.69
C GLU A 139 30.33 0.18 16.48
N GLY A 140 29.97 -0.65 17.46
CA GLY A 140 28.85 -1.59 17.40
C GLY A 140 27.45 -0.99 17.51
N TRP A 141 27.26 0.31 17.22
CA TRP A 141 25.96 0.98 17.24
C TRP A 141 25.90 2.08 16.18
N LEU A 142 24.78 2.15 15.47
CA LEU A 142 24.40 3.33 14.68
C LEU A 142 23.87 4.37 15.66
N GLU A 143 24.54 5.51 15.79
CA GLU A 143 24.00 6.61 16.59
C GLU A 143 22.82 7.24 15.83
N GLU A 144 21.87 7.84 16.56
CA GLU A 144 20.68 8.47 15.96
C GLU A 144 21.03 9.51 14.87
N GLU A 145 22.23 10.08 14.93
CA GLU A 145 22.77 11.04 13.96
C GLU A 145 23.12 10.39 12.61
N ASP A 146 23.40 9.09 12.56
CA ASP A 146 23.68 8.36 11.31
C ASP A 146 22.43 8.11 10.46
N LYS A 147 21.23 8.27 11.05
CA LYS A 147 19.95 8.17 10.33
C LYS A 147 19.70 9.38 9.43
N LEU A 148 20.42 10.49 9.63
CA LEU A 148 20.25 11.73 8.88
C LEU A 148 21.03 11.80 7.56
N LEU A 149 21.93 10.84 7.28
CA LEU A 149 22.71 10.83 6.03
C LEU A 149 22.03 10.09 4.86
N CYS A 150 20.78 9.64 5.04
CA CYS A 150 20.00 8.94 4.02
C CYS A 150 18.71 9.68 3.62
N ILE A 151 18.66 11.01 3.73
CA ILE A 151 17.59 11.84 3.14
C ILE A 151 18.20 12.81 2.11
#